data_AF-A0A496T776-F1
#
_entry.id   AF-A0A496T776-F1
#
_cell.length_a   1.000
_cell.length_b   1.000
_cell.length_c   1.000
_cell.angle_alpha   90.00
_cell.angle_beta   90.00
_cell.angle_gamma   90.00
#
_symmetry.space_group_name_H-M   'P 1'
#
loop_
_entity.id
_entity.type
_entity.pdbx_description
1 polymer ?
#
loop_
_entity_poly.entity_id
_entity_poly.type
_entity_poly.pdbx_seq_one_letter_code
_entity_poly.pdbx_strand_id
1 'polypeptide(L)' 'MTKNYRLEKNLPVNNSKIDMAKGKVYIGTSGWIYPHWGNGVFYPSGLKQGEWFSYYCQHFD' A
#
# COMPACT_ATOMS: atom_id res chain seq x y z
N MET A 1 -8.70 15.10 -55.31
CA MET A 1 -9.13 13.92 -54.51
C MET A 1 -8.46 13.96 -53.15
N THR A 2 -9.06 14.62 -52.17
CA THR A 2 -8.58 14.59 -50.77
C THR A 2 -9.75 14.14 -49.90
N LYS A 3 -9.74 12.87 -49.49
CA LYS A 3 -10.72 12.33 -48.55
C LYS A 3 -10.28 12.71 -47.14
N ASN A 4 -11.01 13.65 -46.55
CA ASN A 4 -10.91 13.98 -45.14
C ASN A 4 -11.48 12.81 -44.32
N TYR A 5 -10.62 11.93 -43.80
CA TYR A 5 -11.01 10.90 -42.84
C TYR A 5 -11.08 11.50 -41.43
N ARG A 6 -12.09 12.35 -41.18
CA ARG A 6 -12.46 12.74 -39.81
C ARG A 6 -13.33 11.63 -39.23
N LEU A 7 -12.70 10.60 -38.67
CA LEU A 7 -13.35 9.56 -37.88
C LEU A 7 -13.44 10.04 -36.42
N GLU A 8 -14.41 10.90 -36.12
CA GLU A 8 -14.83 11.08 -34.73
C GLU A 8 -15.62 9.84 -34.30
N LYS A 9 -14.89 8.86 -33.76
CA LYS A 9 -15.50 7.75 -33.04
C LYS A 9 -16.09 8.31 -31.74
N ASN A 10 -17.38 8.63 -31.78
CA ASN A 10 -18.21 8.80 -30.59
C ASN A 10 -18.34 7.46 -29.87
N LEU A 11 -17.29 7.07 -29.14
CA LEU A 11 -17.38 6.00 -28.15
C LEU A 11 -18.26 6.52 -27.00
N PRO A 12 -19.26 5.75 -26.54
CA PRO A 12 -20.02 6.14 -25.36
C PRO A 12 -19.03 6.24 -24.19
N VAL A 13 -18.81 7.47 -23.70
CA VAL A 13 -18.13 7.70 -22.42
C VAL A 13 -19.09 7.20 -21.35
N ASN A 14 -18.96 5.92 -21.02
CA ASN A 14 -19.68 5.33 -19.91
C ASN A 14 -19.12 5.92 -18.63
N ASN A 15 -19.84 6.89 -18.05
CA ASN A 15 -19.57 7.48 -16.75
C ASN A 15 -19.90 6.55 -15.57
N SER A 16 -20.06 5.24 -15.79
CA SER A 16 -20.05 4.27 -14.70
C SER A 16 -18.72 4.40 -14.00
N LYS A 17 -18.74 4.95 -12.78
CA LYS A 17 -17.59 4.91 -11.88
C LYS A 17 -17.08 3.48 -11.91
N ILE A 18 -15.86 3.31 -12.40
CA ILE A 18 -15.22 2.01 -12.45
C ILE A 18 -15.00 1.63 -10.98
N ASP A 19 -15.96 0.92 -10.39
CA ASP A 19 -15.82 0.31 -9.07
C ASP A 19 -14.79 -0.80 -9.22
N MET A 20 -13.52 -0.43 -9.16
CA MET A 20 -12.44 -1.41 -9.07
C MET A 20 -12.59 -2.16 -7.77
N ALA A 21 -12.59 -3.49 -7.88
CA ALA A 21 -12.52 -4.36 -6.73
C ALA A 21 -11.34 -3.90 -5.86
N LYS A 22 -11.64 -3.46 -4.64
CA LYS A 22 -10.61 -3.01 -3.71
C LYS A 22 -9.75 -4.21 -3.33
N GLY A 23 -8.49 -4.21 -3.78
CA GLY A 23 -7.49 -5.19 -3.35
C GLY A 23 -7.07 -4.95 -1.90
N LYS A 24 -6.65 -6.01 -1.21
CA LYS A 24 -6.02 -5.88 0.11
C LYS A 24 -4.56 -5.46 -0.08
N VAL A 25 -4.14 -4.42 0.65
CA VAL A 25 -2.76 -3.90 0.64
C VAL A 25 -2.12 -4.30 1.95
N TYR A 26 -0.90 -4.83 1.87
CA TYR A 26 -0.07 -5.21 3.01
C TYR A 26 1.12 -4.25 3.09
N ILE A 27 1.49 -3.85 4.31
CA ILE A 27 2.54 -2.85 4.53
C ILE A 27 3.50 -3.33 5.60
N GLY A 28 4.78 -3.07 5.38
CA GLY A 28 5.82 -3.40 6.35
C GLY A 28 7.16 -2.80 5.94
N THR A 29 8.19 -3.18 6.69
CA THR A 29 9.56 -2.73 6.49
C THR A 29 10.45 -3.90 6.07
N SER A 30 11.62 -3.61 5.49
CA SER A 30 12.59 -4.63 5.05
C SER A 30 13.27 -5.40 6.20
N GLY A 31 12.82 -5.22 7.43
CA GLY A 31 13.36 -5.79 8.66
C GLY A 31 12.61 -5.27 9.88
N TRP A 32 12.91 -5.83 11.05
CA TRP A 32 12.31 -5.45 12.34
C TRP A 32 13.34 -5.27 13.46
N ILE A 33 14.64 -5.37 13.14
CA ILE A 33 15.71 -5.23 14.13
C ILE A 33 16.42 -3.90 13.88
N TYR A 34 15.88 -2.85 14.49
CA TYR A 34 16.46 -1.51 14.43
C TYR A 34 16.63 -0.98 15.86
N PRO A 35 17.86 -0.91 16.41
CA PRO A 35 18.09 -0.48 17.79
C PRO A 35 17.48 0.89 18.12
N HIS A 36 17.45 1.80 17.14
CA HIS A 36 16.87 3.13 17.29
C HIS A 36 15.33 3.13 17.38
N TRP A 37 14.66 2.00 17.15
CA TRP A 37 13.23 1.81 17.39
C TRP A 37 12.92 1.40 18.84
N GLY A 38 13.95 1.10 19.64
CA GLY A 38 13.82 0.75 21.06
C GLY A 38 13.40 1.92 21.96
N ASN A 39 13.28 1.63 23.26
CA ASN A 39 13.07 2.62 24.32
C ASN A 39 11.85 3.53 24.12
N GLY A 40 10.76 2.97 23.60
CA GLY A 40 9.48 3.66 23.43
C GLY A 40 9.31 4.39 22.11
N VAL A 41 10.27 4.33 21.17
CA VAL A 41 10.09 4.90 19.83
C VAL A 41 9.06 4.11 19.03
N PHE A 42 9.23 2.79 19.00
CA PHE A 42 8.24 1.85 18.47
C PHE A 42 8.12 0.63 19.38
N TYR A 43 9.24 0.08 19.83
CA TYR A 43 9.26 -0.97 20.84
C TYR A 43 9.18 -0.38 22.26
N PRO A 44 8.25 -0.84 23.11
CA PRO A 44 8.12 -0.38 24.48
C PRO A 44 9.43 -0.47 25.26
N SER A 45 9.63 0.49 26.17
CA SER A 45 10.79 0.49 27.07
C SER A 45 10.83 -0.80 27.90
N GLY A 46 11.98 -1.47 27.90
CA GLY A 46 12.18 -2.73 28.61
C GLY A 46 11.72 -3.99 27.87
N LEU A 47 11.13 -3.87 26.67
CA LEU A 47 10.81 -5.04 25.84
C LEU A 47 12.11 -5.71 25.37
N LYS A 48 12.24 -7.02 25.60
CA LYS A 48 13.42 -7.76 25.18
C LYS A 48 13.48 -7.81 23.66
N GLN A 49 14.68 -7.69 23.09
CA GLN A 49 14.87 -7.71 21.64
C GLN A 49 14.34 -8.99 20.98
N GLY A 50 14.40 -10.13 21.67
CA GLY A 50 13.81 -11.39 21.19
C GLY A 50 12.28 -11.35 21.04
N GLU A 51 11.60 -10.41 21.69
CA GLU A 51 10.15 -10.21 21.62
C GLU A 51 9.74 -9.18 20.56
N TRP A 52 10.71 -8.47 19.96
CA TRP A 52 10.44 -7.42 18.97
C TRP A 52 9.73 -7.92 17.72
N PHE A 53 10.01 -9.15 17.28
CA PHE A 53 9.33 -9.74 16.14
C PHE A 53 7.83 -9.95 16.42
N SER A 54 7.51 -10.52 17.58
CA SER A 54 6.12 -10.72 18.00
C SER A 54 5.39 -9.38 18.15
N TYR A 55 6.05 -8.36 18.68
CA TYR A 55 5.47 -7.02 18.76
C TYR A 55 5.25 -6.41 17.38
N TYR A 56 6.23 -6.53 16.47
CA TYR A 56 6.15 -6.00 15.11
C TYR A 56 4.96 -6.60 14.33
N CYS A 57 4.76 -7.92 14.40
CA CYS A 57 3.64 -8.61 13.73
C CYS A 57 2.25 -8.25 14.28
N GLN A 58 2.16 -7.59 15.45
CA GLN A 58 0.89 -7.08 15.96
C GLN A 58 0.53 -5.70 15.38
N HIS A 59 1.48 -5.03 14.73
CA HIS A 59 1.32 -3.66 14.23
C HIS A 59 1.33 -3.57 12.70
N PHE A 60 1.92 -4.55 12.02
CA PHE A 60 2.02 -4.62 10.57
C PHE A 60 1.40 -5.92 10.05
N ASP A 61 0.72 -5.82 8.91
CA ASP A 61 0.08 -6.91 8.17
C ASP A 61 0.82 -7.20 6.87
#